data_AF-A0AAE3E9K1-F1
#
_entry.id   AF-A0AAE3E9K1-F1
#
_cell.length_a   1.000
_cell.length_b   1.000
_cell.length_c   1.000
_cell.angle_alpha   90.00
_cell.angle_beta   90.00
_cell.angle_gamma   90.00
#
_symmetry.space_group_name_H-M   'P 1'
#
loop_
_entity.id
_entity.type
_entity.pdbx_description
1 polymer ?
#
loop_
_entity_poly.entity_id
_entity_poly.type
_entity_poly.pdbx_seq_one_letter_code
_entity_poly.pdbx_strand_id
1 'polypeptide(L)'
;MNRFENVDVLAALEQLMRQNTAFYRSDFEIDKEIIGRAAASDKAEDRTLLWMSRPSGTHCFRESDVYLQGTRQHNTWKFYGEQTRDRVLAYAVELTGKVRGVIRGNLYELDYPQHFRHVAAEAVQADNIILHYEKGDREQPAGLYFDGRPDPKLGAFLRYEAKPNEPEHLRELLRQEQKGRAQLAPG
;
A
#
# COMPACT_ATOMS: atom_id res chain seq x y z
N MET A 1 -3.30 2.53 -19.93
CA MET A 1 -2.71 1.87 -18.76
C MET A 1 -2.34 0.46 -19.18
N ASN A 2 -1.13 0.04 -18.86
CA ASN A 2 -0.59 -1.27 -19.21
C ASN A 2 -0.36 -2.15 -17.98
N ARG A 3 -0.23 -3.46 -18.21
CA ARG A 3 0.25 -4.43 -17.22
C ARG A 3 1.58 -5.03 -17.66
N PHE A 4 2.49 -5.18 -16.70
CA PHE A 4 3.79 -5.81 -16.88
C PHE A 4 3.86 -7.04 -16.00
N GLU A 5 3.97 -8.21 -16.61
CA GLU A 5 3.87 -9.49 -15.90
C GLU A 5 5.25 -10.08 -15.64
N ASN A 6 5.40 -10.74 -14.48
CA ASN A 6 6.63 -11.43 -14.09
C ASN A 6 7.87 -10.54 -14.28
N VAL A 7 7.90 -9.38 -13.63
CA VAL A 7 9.05 -8.47 -13.64
C VAL A 7 9.90 -8.65 -12.38
N ASP A 8 11.13 -8.14 -12.41
CA ASP A 8 11.87 -7.84 -11.18
C ASP A 8 11.26 -6.58 -10.58
N VAL A 9 10.48 -6.75 -9.50
CA VAL A 9 9.65 -5.69 -8.93
C VAL A 9 10.52 -4.54 -8.44
N LEU A 10 11.61 -4.84 -7.72
CA LEU A 10 12.45 -3.80 -7.14
C LEU A 10 13.21 -3.05 -8.25
N ALA A 11 13.76 -3.77 -9.23
CA ALA A 11 14.46 -3.11 -10.34
C ALA A 11 13.53 -2.27 -11.21
N ALA A 12 12.29 -2.72 -11.46
CA ALA A 12 11.31 -1.98 -12.24
C ALA A 12 10.85 -0.70 -11.51
N LEU A 13 10.49 -0.81 -10.23
CA LEU A 13 10.07 0.36 -9.44
C LEU A 13 11.24 1.34 -9.22
N GLU A 14 12.48 0.86 -9.09
CA GLU A 14 13.65 1.73 -9.00
C GLU A 14 13.83 2.58 -10.26
N GLN A 15 13.64 1.99 -11.44
CA GLN A 15 13.73 2.73 -12.70
C GLN A 15 12.64 3.79 -12.81
N LEU A 16 11.39 3.44 -12.46
CA LEU A 16 10.27 4.38 -12.42
C LEU A 16 10.53 5.53 -11.44
N MET A 17 11.03 5.22 -10.24
CA MET A 17 11.44 6.21 -9.26
C MET A 17 12.52 7.13 -9.81
N ARG A 18 13.58 6.60 -10.43
CA ARG A 18 14.68 7.42 -10.99
C ARG A 18 14.20 8.38 -12.07
N GLN A 19 13.18 8.00 -12.83
CA GLN A 19 12.60 8.83 -13.88
C GLN A 19 11.72 9.97 -13.35
N ASN A 20 10.97 9.74 -12.26
CA ASN A 20 9.95 10.69 -11.81
C ASN A 20 10.25 11.38 -10.46
N THR A 21 11.12 10.80 -9.63
CA THR A 21 11.48 11.33 -8.31
C THR A 21 12.82 12.07 -8.36
N ALA A 22 12.79 13.36 -8.06
CA ALA A 22 13.97 14.24 -8.00
C ALA A 22 14.51 14.37 -6.57
N PHE A 23 13.62 14.47 -5.58
CA PHE A 23 13.96 14.62 -4.16
C PHE A 23 13.52 13.40 -3.35
N TYR A 24 14.16 13.19 -2.20
CA TYR A 24 13.83 12.09 -1.27
C TYR A 24 13.84 10.70 -1.92
N ARG A 25 14.78 10.45 -2.84
CA ARG A 25 14.95 9.11 -3.45
C ARG A 25 15.24 8.01 -2.42
N SER A 26 15.74 8.40 -1.23
CA SER A 26 15.92 7.52 -0.08
C SER A 26 14.62 6.90 0.43
N ASP A 27 13.46 7.50 0.17
CA ASP A 27 12.16 6.94 0.55
C ASP A 27 11.95 5.57 -0.10
N PHE A 28 12.55 5.33 -1.27
CA PHE A 28 12.48 4.04 -1.94
C PHE A 28 13.18 2.91 -1.16
N GLU A 29 14.12 3.22 -0.26
CA GLU A 29 14.69 2.19 0.62
C GLU A 29 13.64 1.68 1.62
N ILE A 30 12.74 2.55 2.09
CA ILE A 30 11.60 2.16 2.94
C ILE A 30 10.62 1.30 2.12
N ASP A 31 10.36 1.68 0.88
CA ASP A 31 9.51 0.89 -0.02
C ASP A 31 10.08 -0.52 -0.24
N LYS A 32 11.40 -0.67 -0.42
CA LYS A 32 12.06 -1.99 -0.54
C LYS A 32 11.85 -2.84 0.69
N GLU A 33 11.93 -2.26 1.90
CA GLU A 33 11.64 -3.01 3.13
C GLU A 33 10.18 -3.46 3.20
N ILE A 34 9.23 -2.60 2.82
CA ILE A 34 7.80 -2.92 2.79
C ILE A 34 7.54 -4.05 1.80
N ILE A 35 8.07 -3.94 0.57
CA ILE A 35 7.96 -4.98 -0.47
C ILE A 35 8.62 -6.27 -0.01
N GLY A 36 9.79 -6.20 0.63
CA GLY A 36 10.48 -7.36 1.18
C GLY A 36 9.66 -8.09 2.25
N ARG A 37 9.06 -7.35 3.19
CA ARG A 37 8.16 -7.92 4.21
C ARG A 37 6.90 -8.52 3.58
N ALA A 38 6.28 -7.83 2.63
CA ALA A 38 5.10 -8.31 1.91
C ALA A 38 5.40 -9.61 1.11
N ALA A 39 6.56 -9.67 0.44
CA ALA A 39 7.00 -10.85 -0.31
C ALA A 39 7.26 -12.08 0.61
N ALA A 40 7.60 -11.84 1.87
CA ALA A 40 7.81 -12.88 2.87
C ALA A 40 6.52 -13.30 3.60
N SER A 41 5.40 -12.61 3.39
CA SER A 41 4.14 -12.94 4.05
C SER A 41 3.47 -14.16 3.43
N ASP A 42 2.88 -15.01 4.27
CA ASP A 42 2.07 -16.17 3.86
C ASP A 42 0.63 -15.78 3.49
N LYS A 43 0.21 -14.55 3.81
CA LYS A 43 -1.14 -14.07 3.52
C LYS A 43 -1.19 -13.44 2.13
N ALA A 44 -2.11 -13.93 1.28
CA ALA A 44 -2.27 -13.41 -0.08
C ALA A 44 -2.62 -11.91 -0.10
N GLU A 45 -3.42 -11.46 0.87
CA GLU A 45 -3.83 -10.05 1.05
C GLU A 45 -2.66 -9.10 1.38
N ASP A 46 -1.54 -9.61 1.88
CA ASP A 46 -0.33 -8.81 2.17
C ASP A 46 0.51 -8.57 0.91
N ARG A 47 0.31 -9.41 -0.13
CA ARG A 47 1.13 -9.43 -1.35
C ARG A 47 0.66 -8.47 -2.42
N THR A 48 -0.42 -7.73 -2.15
CA THR A 48 -0.93 -6.71 -3.05
C THR A 48 -0.70 -5.33 -2.47
N LEU A 49 0.09 -4.53 -3.19
CA LEU A 49 0.55 -3.22 -2.74
C LEU A 49 0.11 -2.16 -3.75
N LEU A 50 -0.03 -0.92 -3.27
CA LEU A 50 -0.11 0.27 -4.10
C LEU A 50 1.16 1.07 -3.91
N TRP A 51 1.81 1.39 -5.02
CA TRP A 51 3.06 2.14 -5.04
C TRP A 51 2.87 3.43 -5.84
N MET A 52 3.43 4.52 -5.35
CA MET A 52 3.50 5.77 -6.10
C MET A 52 4.90 6.36 -6.07
N SER A 53 5.30 6.96 -7.19
CA SER A 53 6.43 7.87 -7.28
C SER A 53 5.93 9.27 -7.60
N ARG A 54 6.48 10.25 -6.92
CA ARG A 54 6.24 11.69 -7.12
C ARG A 54 7.58 12.43 -7.21
N PRO A 55 7.60 13.70 -7.67
CA PRO A 55 8.82 14.50 -7.73
C PRO A 55 9.59 14.57 -6.41
N SER A 56 8.88 14.50 -5.26
CA SER A 56 9.47 14.59 -3.93
C SER A 56 9.25 13.36 -3.06
N GLY A 57 9.54 12.17 -3.58
CA GLY A 57 9.58 10.93 -2.80
C GLY A 57 8.76 9.80 -3.42
N THR A 58 8.65 8.71 -2.69
CA THR A 58 7.86 7.53 -3.06
C THR A 58 7.06 7.03 -1.86
N HIS A 59 5.98 6.30 -2.12
CA HIS A 59 5.20 5.63 -1.08
C HIS A 59 4.78 4.24 -1.54
N CYS A 60 4.97 3.25 -0.68
CA CYS A 60 4.45 1.90 -0.83
C CYS A 60 3.49 1.57 0.32
N PHE A 61 2.26 1.18 -0.01
CA PHE A 61 1.25 0.79 0.96
C PHE A 61 0.64 -0.55 0.62
N ARG A 62 0.16 -1.26 1.64
CA ARG A 62 -0.73 -2.39 1.42
C ARG A 62 -2.04 -1.89 0.82
N GLU A 63 -2.53 -2.57 -0.22
CA GLU A 63 -3.73 -2.14 -0.94
C GLU A 63 -4.96 -2.05 -0.02
N SER A 64 -5.17 -3.05 0.84
CA SER A 64 -6.28 -3.05 1.78
C SER A 64 -6.27 -1.84 2.72
N ASP A 65 -5.09 -1.38 3.16
CA ASP A 65 -4.99 -0.25 4.08
C ASP A 65 -5.36 1.07 3.39
N VAL A 66 -5.14 1.18 2.08
CA VAL A 66 -5.54 2.35 1.27
C VAL A 66 -7.06 2.42 1.13
N TYR A 67 -7.75 1.28 1.08
CA TYR A 67 -9.22 1.20 1.04
C TYR A 67 -9.89 1.23 2.43
N LEU A 68 -9.14 1.51 3.49
CA LEU A 68 -9.68 1.67 4.84
C LEU A 68 -9.64 3.15 5.25
N GLN A 69 -10.81 3.74 5.47
CA GLN A 69 -10.91 5.14 5.90
C GLN A 69 -10.25 5.35 7.27
N GLY A 70 -9.64 6.51 7.45
CA GLY A 70 -8.98 6.89 8.71
C GLY A 70 -7.56 6.35 8.87
N THR A 71 -7.10 5.43 8.01
CA THR A 71 -5.70 4.99 8.02
C THR A 71 -4.78 6.07 7.45
N ARG A 72 -3.51 6.06 7.89
CA ARG A 72 -2.48 6.93 7.31
C ARG A 72 -2.32 6.70 5.81
N GLN A 73 -2.42 5.45 5.37
CA GLN A 73 -2.27 5.01 3.99
C GLN A 73 -3.37 5.62 3.11
N HIS A 74 -4.63 5.49 3.52
CA HIS A 74 -5.77 6.10 2.85
C HIS A 74 -5.62 7.63 2.75
N ASN A 75 -5.30 8.28 3.86
CA ASN A 75 -5.16 9.73 3.90
C ASN A 75 -4.00 10.21 3.01
N THR A 76 -2.86 9.50 3.03
CA THR A 76 -1.70 9.85 2.20
C THR A 76 -2.00 9.63 0.71
N TRP A 77 -2.66 8.51 0.37
CA TRP A 77 -3.03 8.21 -1.01
C TRP A 77 -3.98 9.25 -1.61
N LYS A 78 -4.95 9.76 -0.84
CA LYS A 78 -5.83 10.85 -1.29
C LYS A 78 -5.16 12.21 -1.32
N PHE A 79 -4.37 12.54 -0.30
CA PHE A 79 -3.73 13.85 -0.14
C PHE A 79 -2.98 14.28 -1.40
N TYR A 80 -2.20 13.38 -2.01
CA TYR A 80 -1.43 13.73 -3.20
C TYR A 80 -2.30 13.93 -4.44
N GLY A 81 -3.49 13.33 -4.51
CA GLY A 81 -4.46 13.54 -5.59
C GLY A 81 -5.31 14.80 -5.40
N GLU A 82 -5.59 15.16 -4.15
CA GLU A 82 -6.46 16.29 -3.80
C GLU A 82 -5.69 17.62 -3.68
N GLN A 83 -4.52 17.60 -3.03
CA GLN A 83 -3.85 18.81 -2.55
C GLN A 83 -2.56 19.14 -3.29
N THR A 84 -2.09 18.27 -4.18
CA THR A 84 -0.87 18.52 -4.94
C THR A 84 -1.13 18.55 -6.44
N ARG A 85 -0.19 19.16 -7.17
CA ARG A 85 -0.15 19.13 -8.64
C ARG A 85 1.00 18.27 -9.14
N ASP A 86 1.45 17.34 -8.30
CA ASP A 86 2.58 16.48 -8.61
C ASP A 86 2.21 15.55 -9.76
N ARG A 87 3.19 15.35 -10.66
CA ARG A 87 3.09 14.27 -11.64
C ARG A 87 3.36 12.95 -10.93
N VAL A 88 2.29 12.26 -10.54
CA VAL A 88 2.37 10.97 -9.85
C VAL A 88 2.39 9.83 -10.87
N LEU A 89 3.38 8.95 -10.78
CA LEU A 89 3.33 7.61 -11.36
C LEU A 89 2.77 6.67 -10.29
N ALA A 90 1.69 5.95 -10.57
CA ALA A 90 1.08 5.03 -9.61
C ALA A 90 0.92 3.64 -10.23
N TYR A 91 1.18 2.63 -9.42
CA TYR A 91 1.13 1.22 -9.80
C TYR A 91 0.49 0.39 -8.70
N ALA A 92 -0.39 -0.53 -9.09
CA ALA A 92 -0.67 -1.69 -8.25
C ALA A 92 0.41 -2.74 -8.48
N VAL A 93 0.86 -3.38 -7.41
CA VAL A 93 1.94 -4.36 -7.39
C VAL A 93 1.37 -5.66 -6.82
N GLU A 94 1.40 -6.72 -7.62
CA GLU A 94 1.05 -8.07 -7.17
C GLU A 94 2.32 -8.91 -7.05
N LEU A 95 2.71 -9.30 -5.84
CA LEU A 95 3.90 -10.11 -5.60
C LEU A 95 3.61 -11.58 -5.84
N THR A 96 4.35 -12.20 -6.76
CA THR A 96 4.15 -13.59 -7.19
C THR A 96 5.14 -14.57 -6.56
N GLY A 97 6.21 -14.06 -5.94
CA GLY A 97 7.15 -14.85 -5.15
C GLY A 97 8.60 -14.43 -5.35
N LYS A 98 9.52 -15.33 -5.02
CA LYS A 98 10.97 -15.09 -5.11
C LYS A 98 11.63 -16.14 -5.98
N VAL A 99 12.37 -15.71 -7.00
CA VAL A 99 13.11 -16.59 -7.92
C VAL A 99 14.59 -16.23 -7.85
N ARG A 100 15.43 -17.18 -7.40
CA ARG A 100 16.90 -16.99 -7.27
C ARG A 100 17.30 -15.72 -6.52
N GLY A 101 16.57 -15.37 -5.47
CA GLY A 101 16.85 -14.17 -4.69
C GLY A 101 16.08 -12.92 -5.13
N VAL A 102 15.49 -12.91 -6.33
CA VAL A 102 14.78 -11.75 -6.92
C VAL A 102 13.29 -11.81 -6.59
N ILE A 103 12.74 -10.69 -6.11
CA ILE A 103 11.29 -10.56 -5.89
C ILE A 103 10.59 -10.37 -7.23
N ARG A 104 9.71 -11.29 -7.57
CA ARG A 104 8.94 -11.31 -8.81
C ARG A 104 7.51 -10.89 -8.54
N GLY A 105 6.90 -10.27 -9.55
CA GLY A 105 5.53 -9.78 -9.45
C GLY A 105 5.04 -9.17 -10.75
N ASN A 106 3.81 -8.69 -10.69
CA ASN A 106 3.13 -7.99 -11.77
C ASN A 106 2.95 -6.52 -11.37
N LEU A 107 3.13 -5.62 -12.33
CA LEU A 107 2.87 -4.19 -12.17
C LEU A 107 1.71 -3.78 -13.05
N TYR A 108 0.77 -3.03 -12.50
CA TYR A 108 -0.40 -2.52 -13.22
C TYR A 108 -0.40 -1.01 -13.11
N GLU A 109 -0.24 -0.31 -14.23
CA GLU A 109 -0.32 1.14 -14.26
C GLU A 109 -1.70 1.61 -13.81
N LEU A 110 -1.71 2.65 -13.00
CA LEU A 110 -2.93 3.31 -12.54
C LEU A 110 -2.97 4.74 -13.08
N ASP A 111 -4.15 5.14 -13.59
CA ASP A 111 -4.50 6.54 -13.74
C ASP A 111 -4.70 7.10 -12.34
N TYR A 112 -3.65 7.65 -11.76
CA TYR A 112 -3.67 8.10 -10.37
C TYR A 112 -4.81 9.10 -10.09
N PRO A 113 -5.04 10.15 -10.90
CA PRO A 113 -6.19 11.03 -10.75
C PRO A 113 -7.54 10.31 -10.68
N GLN A 114 -7.79 9.33 -11.55
CA GLN A 114 -9.00 8.54 -11.50
C GLN A 114 -9.03 7.63 -10.26
N HIS A 115 -7.91 6.98 -9.97
CA HIS A 115 -7.79 5.97 -8.92
C HIS A 115 -7.95 6.55 -7.52
N PHE A 116 -7.38 7.72 -7.21
CA PHE A 116 -7.57 8.30 -5.87
C PHE A 116 -9.03 8.70 -5.62
N ARG A 117 -9.75 9.16 -6.65
CA ARG A 117 -11.19 9.48 -6.55
C ARG A 117 -12.00 8.21 -6.32
N HIS A 118 -11.64 7.13 -7.00
CA HIS A 118 -12.24 5.82 -6.79
C HIS A 118 -12.01 5.31 -5.35
N VAL A 119 -10.76 5.35 -4.87
CA VAL A 119 -10.42 5.02 -3.47
C VAL A 119 -11.22 5.89 -2.49
N ALA A 120 -11.39 7.18 -2.76
CA ALA A 120 -12.15 8.08 -1.89
C ALA A 120 -13.65 7.73 -1.83
N ALA A 121 -14.22 7.24 -2.93
CA ALA A 121 -15.63 6.87 -3.02
C ALA A 121 -15.93 5.49 -2.40
N GLU A 122 -15.06 4.51 -2.64
CA GLU A 122 -15.32 3.10 -2.31
C GLU A 122 -14.70 2.63 -0.98
N ALA A 123 -13.84 3.44 -0.34
CA ALA A 123 -13.17 3.02 0.88
C ALA A 123 -14.16 2.70 2.03
N VAL A 124 -13.88 1.60 2.72
CA VAL A 124 -14.68 1.07 3.83
C VAL A 124 -14.24 1.73 5.14
N GLN A 125 -15.18 1.96 6.06
CA GLN A 125 -14.83 2.52 7.37
C GLN A 125 -14.07 1.50 8.23
N ALA A 126 -13.09 1.97 8.99
CA ALA A 126 -12.47 1.17 10.03
C ALA A 126 -13.24 1.35 11.35
N ASP A 127 -13.61 0.26 12.01
CA ASP A 127 -14.25 0.27 13.33
C ASP A 127 -13.20 0.38 14.43
N ASN A 128 -12.25 -0.55 14.41
CA ASN A 128 -11.21 -0.70 15.42
C ASN A 128 -9.82 -0.72 14.79
N ILE A 129 -8.82 -0.42 15.59
CA ILE A 129 -7.42 -0.68 15.29
C ILE A 129 -6.84 -1.60 16.36
N ILE A 130 -6.01 -2.54 15.92
CA ILE A 130 -5.18 -3.36 16.79
C ILE A 130 -3.78 -2.77 16.78
N LEU A 131 -3.30 -2.38 17.96
CA LEU A 131 -1.93 -1.93 18.19
C LEU A 131 -1.11 -3.13 18.67
N HIS A 132 -0.14 -3.54 17.86
CA HIS A 132 0.76 -4.64 18.16
C HIS A 132 1.98 -4.12 18.91
N TYR A 133 2.26 -4.71 20.07
CA TYR A 133 3.44 -4.45 20.89
C TYR A 133 4.24 -5.75 21.12
N GLU A 134 5.45 -5.63 21.65
CA GLU A 134 6.33 -6.78 21.94
C GLU A 134 5.70 -7.86 22.81
N LYS A 135 4.87 -7.48 23.79
CA LYS A 135 4.31 -8.38 24.81
C LYS A 135 2.80 -8.58 24.69
N GLY A 136 2.18 -8.12 23.60
CA GLY A 136 0.76 -8.33 23.34
C GLY A 136 0.12 -7.24 22.50
N ASP A 137 -1.20 -7.36 22.34
CA ASP A 137 -1.99 -6.48 21.49
C ASP A 137 -2.93 -5.60 22.34
N ARG A 138 -3.23 -4.41 21.84
CA ARG A 138 -4.28 -3.53 22.38
C ARG A 138 -5.24 -3.16 21.26
N GLU A 139 -6.53 -3.43 21.46
CA GLU A 139 -7.58 -2.98 20.55
C GLU A 139 -8.20 -1.68 21.04
N GLN A 140 -8.46 -0.74 20.13
CA GLN A 140 -9.17 0.50 20.41
C GLN A 140 -9.99 0.96 19.20
N PRO A 141 -11.01 1.81 19.38
CA PRO A 141 -11.75 2.39 18.26
C PRO A 141 -10.82 3.13 17.29
N ALA A 142 -11.06 3.02 15.99
CA ALA A 142 -10.20 3.63 14.96
C ALA A 142 -10.14 5.17 15.05
N GLY A 143 -11.20 5.80 15.55
CA GLY A 143 -11.24 7.25 15.79
C GLY A 143 -10.41 7.71 17.00
N LEU A 144 -9.90 6.81 17.84
CA LEU A 144 -9.08 7.15 18.99
C LEU A 144 -7.62 7.34 18.58
N TYR A 145 -7.07 8.51 18.88
CA TYR A 145 -5.66 8.82 18.62
C TYR A 145 -4.70 7.86 19.32
N PHE A 146 -3.59 7.54 18.66
CA PHE A 146 -2.42 6.89 19.23
C PHE A 146 -1.15 7.44 18.55
N ASP A 147 -0.01 7.38 19.25
CA ASP A 147 1.26 7.96 18.79
C ASP A 147 2.40 6.94 18.69
N GLY A 148 2.08 5.65 18.80
CA GLY A 148 3.05 4.56 18.70
C GLY A 148 4.12 4.57 19.80
N ARG A 149 3.89 5.26 20.93
CA ARG A 149 4.81 5.19 22.06
C ARG A 149 4.80 3.80 22.70
N PRO A 150 5.93 3.38 23.29
CA PRO A 150 5.99 2.16 24.08
C PRO A 150 4.93 2.16 25.19
N ASP A 151 4.30 1.02 25.40
CA ASP A 151 3.36 0.81 26.49
C ASP A 151 4.13 0.28 27.72
N PRO A 152 3.91 0.82 28.93
CA PRO A 152 4.61 0.37 30.14
C PRO A 152 4.47 -1.13 30.43
N LYS A 153 3.38 -1.76 30.02
CA LYS A 153 3.12 -3.19 30.20
C LYS A 153 3.44 -3.98 28.94
N LEU A 154 3.06 -3.47 27.77
CA LEU A 154 3.17 -4.22 26.52
C LEU A 154 4.51 -4.07 25.80
N GLY A 155 5.37 -3.13 26.19
CA GLY A 155 6.70 -2.94 25.60
C GLY A 155 6.70 -2.01 24.39
N ALA A 156 7.67 -2.17 23.50
CA ALA A 156 7.79 -1.33 22.31
C ALA A 156 6.63 -1.54 21.33
N PHE A 157 6.19 -0.45 20.71
CA PHE A 157 5.20 -0.51 19.63
C PHE A 157 5.85 -1.08 18.36
N LEU A 158 5.16 -2.01 17.71
CA LEU A 158 5.65 -2.69 16.52
C LEU A 158 4.94 -2.20 15.26
N ARG A 159 3.61 -2.26 15.25
CA ARG A 159 2.76 -1.84 14.12
C ARG A 159 1.31 -1.71 14.57
N TYR A 160 0.46 -1.13 13.73
CA TYR A 160 -0.98 -1.20 13.91
C TYR A 160 -1.64 -1.93 12.72
N GLU A 161 -2.86 -2.41 12.93
CA GLU A 161 -3.71 -3.03 11.92
C GLU A 161 -5.12 -2.44 12.06
N ALA A 162 -5.68 -1.92 10.97
CA ALA A 162 -7.05 -1.40 10.97
C ALA A 162 -8.05 -2.51 10.60
N LYS A 163 -9.18 -2.56 11.30
CA LYS A 163 -10.25 -3.53 11.08
C LYS A 163 -11.44 -2.86 10.39
N PRO A 164 -11.81 -3.30 9.18
CA PRO A 164 -13.03 -2.80 8.52
C PRO A 164 -14.26 -3.11 9.35
N ASN A 165 -15.22 -2.20 9.34
CA ASN A 165 -16.57 -2.42 9.87
C ASN A 165 -17.34 -3.48 9.04
N GLU A 166 -17.07 -3.52 7.73
CA GLU A 166 -17.61 -4.49 6.78
C GLU A 166 -16.47 -5.27 6.09
N PRO A 167 -15.89 -6.29 6.75
CA PRO A 167 -14.75 -7.04 6.20
C PRO A 167 -15.03 -7.73 4.86
N GLU A 168 -16.25 -8.23 4.66
CA GLU A 168 -16.64 -8.89 3.40
C GLU A 168 -16.78 -7.88 2.26
N HIS A 169 -17.23 -6.65 2.55
CA HIS A 169 -17.28 -5.58 1.56
C HIS A 169 -15.87 -5.23 1.09
N LEU A 170 -14.93 -5.02 2.02
CA LEU A 170 -13.53 -4.75 1.66
C LEU A 170 -12.93 -5.89 0.83
N ARG A 171 -13.22 -7.15 1.19
CA ARG A 171 -12.75 -8.32 0.42
C ARG A 171 -13.29 -8.32 -1.01
N GLU A 172 -14.57 -8.02 -1.20
CA GLU A 172 -15.17 -8.00 -2.53
C GLU A 172 -14.64 -6.83 -3.37
N LEU A 173 -14.48 -5.64 -2.78
CA LEU A 173 -13.87 -4.49 -3.43
C LEU A 173 -12.45 -4.82 -3.94
N LEU A 174 -11.60 -5.39 -3.09
CA LEU A 174 -10.24 -5.79 -3.49
C LEU A 174 -10.21 -6.84 -4.61
N ARG A 175 -11.18 -7.78 -4.63
CA ARG A 175 -11.32 -8.72 -5.75
C ARG A 175 -11.75 -8.02 -7.03
N GLN A 176 -12.62 -7.02 -6.96
CA GLN A 176 -13.04 -6.23 -8.11
C GLN A 176 -11.86 -5.44 -8.68
N GLU A 177 -11.04 -4.80 -7.84
CA GLU A 177 -9.80 -4.15 -8.25
C GLU A 177 -8.87 -5.13 -8.98
N GLN A 178 -8.67 -6.32 -8.41
CA GLN A 178 -7.84 -7.36 -9.03
C GLN A 178 -8.38 -7.81 -10.39
N LYS A 179 -9.69 -8.06 -10.51
CA LYS A 179 -10.32 -8.42 -11.78
C LYS A 179 -10.25 -7.31 -12.82
N GLY A 180 -10.35 -6.05 -12.39
CA GLY A 180 -10.25 -4.88 -13.25
C GLY A 180 -8.86 -4.77 -13.87
N ARG A 181 -7.80 -4.81 -13.05
CA ARG A 181 -6.42 -4.69 -13.53
C ARG A 181 -5.93 -5.88 -14.34
N ALA A 182 -6.48 -7.08 -14.11
CA ALA A 182 -6.15 -8.27 -14.91
C ALA A 182 -6.52 -8.11 -16.40
N GLN A 183 -7.47 -7.22 -16.74
CA GLN A 183 -7.93 -6.96 -18.10
C GLN A 183 -7.10 -5.89 -18.84
N LEU A 184 -6.10 -5.29 -18.20
CA LEU A 184 -5.25 -4.29 -18.84
C LEU A 184 -4.43 -4.90 -20.01
N ALA A 185 -4.15 -4.07 -21.01
CA ALA A 185 -3.30 -4.47 -22.13
C ALA A 185 -1.87 -4.79 -21.63
N PRO A 186 -1.21 -5.84 -22.13
CA PRO A 186 0.21 -6.07 -21.88
C PRO A 186 1.06 -4.87 -22.33
N GLY A 187 2.01 -4.48 -21.48
CA GLY A 187 2.96 -3.39 -21.74
C GLY A 187 4.34 -3.85 -22.20
#